data_AF-A0A8J3D2N9-F1
#
_entry.id   AF-A0A8J3D2N9-F1
#
_cell.length_a   1.000
_cell.length_b   1.000
_cell.length_c   1.000
_cell.angle_alpha   90.00
_cell.angle_beta   90.00
_cell.angle_gamma   90.00
#
_symmetry.space_group_name_H-M   'P 1'
#
loop_
_entity.id
_entity.type
_entity.pdbx_description
1 polymer ?
#
loop_
_entity_poly.entity_id
_entity_poly.type
_entity_poly.pdbx_seq_one_letter_code
_entity_poly.pdbx_strand_id
1 'polypeptide(L)'
;MAFDPEKHHRRSIRLKNYDSSQAGPYFVTICVTDMECFFGVVVDGKMALNDAGKMIEKWYRELADKFPDIEPIDFVVMPNHFHAIVINNGKGNPNIKLVGADLCVRPTDAKTEHLVPNGDILGEHIGSPLHRVVQWFETMSTNEYIRGVKDHGWPRFRGKLWQRNYYEHIIRSQRSFENISGYIENNPEKWEDDRFYRP
;
A
#
# COMPACT_ATOMS: atom_id res chain seq x y z
N MET A 1 -2.12 -30.96 10.24
CA MET A 1 -1.22 -31.00 9.07
C MET A 1 0.09 -30.36 9.49
N ALA A 2 1.20 -31.09 9.38
CA ALA A 2 2.52 -30.63 9.83
C ALA A 2 3.10 -29.63 8.81
N PHE A 3 3.70 -28.56 9.32
CA PHE A 3 4.35 -27.52 8.54
C PHE A 3 5.62 -28.08 7.86
N ASP A 4 5.66 -28.07 6.53
CA ASP A 4 6.79 -28.51 5.70
C ASP A 4 7.65 -27.28 5.30
N PRO A 5 8.84 -27.09 5.90
CA PRO A 5 9.68 -25.91 5.67
C PRO A 5 10.27 -25.83 4.26
N GLU A 6 10.35 -26.96 3.53
CA GLU A 6 11.02 -27.04 2.22
C GLU A 6 10.12 -26.48 1.09
N LYS A 7 8.79 -26.55 1.25
CA LYS A 7 7.81 -26.02 0.30
C LYS A 7 7.45 -24.55 0.52
N HIS A 8 7.70 -24.03 1.72
CA HIS A 8 7.40 -22.64 2.07
C HIS A 8 8.69 -21.83 2.12
N HIS A 9 9.32 -21.64 0.95
CA HIS A 9 10.40 -20.70 0.75
C HIS A 9 9.89 -19.25 0.91
N ARG A 10 9.69 -18.82 2.17
CA ARG A 10 9.41 -17.45 2.55
C ARG A 10 10.66 -16.60 2.32
N ARG A 11 10.84 -16.12 1.09
CA ARG A 11 11.84 -15.10 0.80
C ARG A 11 11.26 -13.73 1.17
N SER A 12 11.94 -13.00 2.05
CA SER A 12 11.71 -11.57 2.20
C SER A 12 12.00 -10.91 0.85
N ILE A 13 10.99 -10.27 0.24
CA ILE A 13 11.17 -9.44 -0.97
C ILE A 13 11.97 -8.17 -0.63
N ARG A 14 12.05 -7.82 0.66
CA ARG A 14 12.89 -6.70 1.12
C ARG A 14 14.35 -7.05 0.84
N LEU A 15 14.95 -6.35 -0.12
CA LEU A 15 16.39 -6.22 -0.24
C LEU A 15 16.92 -5.81 1.13
N LYS A 16 17.76 -6.67 1.73
CA LYS A 16 18.48 -6.33 2.95
C LYS A 16 19.28 -5.05 2.65
N ASN A 17 19.00 -3.99 3.42
CA ASN A 17 19.63 -2.66 3.38
C ASN A 17 19.03 -1.60 2.43
N TYR A 18 17.78 -1.73 1.97
CA TYR A 18 17.14 -0.67 1.17
C TYR A 18 16.35 0.32 2.04
N ASP A 19 16.71 1.60 1.98
CA ASP A 19 16.02 2.70 2.65
C ASP A 19 14.95 3.28 1.72
N SER A 20 13.70 2.81 1.84
CA SER A 20 12.54 3.31 1.07
C SER A 20 12.07 4.71 1.53
N SER A 21 12.93 5.50 2.18
CA SER A 21 12.74 6.93 2.46
C SER A 21 13.52 7.84 1.51
N GLN A 22 14.22 7.28 0.52
CA GLN A 22 14.88 8.10 -0.50
C GLN A 22 13.87 8.93 -1.29
N ALA A 23 14.21 10.19 -1.53
CA ALA A 23 13.40 11.04 -2.39
C ALA A 23 13.35 10.45 -3.81
N GLY A 24 12.17 10.51 -4.44
CA GLY A 24 11.96 10.07 -5.81
C GLY A 24 10.63 9.35 -6.03
N PRO A 25 10.34 8.97 -7.29
CA PRO A 25 9.13 8.26 -7.66
C PRO A 25 9.20 6.77 -7.35
N TYR A 26 8.12 6.24 -6.81
CA TYR A 26 7.92 4.83 -6.48
C TYR A 26 6.63 4.32 -7.13
N PHE A 27 6.74 3.19 -7.82
CA PHE A 27 5.60 2.39 -8.23
C PHE A 27 5.24 1.40 -7.12
N VAL A 28 3.95 1.28 -6.81
CA VAL A 28 3.42 0.43 -5.75
C VAL A 28 2.28 -0.43 -6.29
N THR A 29 2.24 -1.69 -5.88
CA THR A 29 1.08 -2.59 -6.07
C THR A 29 0.61 -3.15 -4.74
N ILE A 30 -0.68 -2.99 -4.45
CA ILE A 30 -1.33 -3.52 -3.25
C ILE A 30 -2.47 -4.45 -3.69
N CYS A 31 -2.42 -5.72 -3.30
CA CYS A 31 -3.40 -6.73 -3.73
C CYS A 31 -4.41 -7.04 -2.64
N VAL A 32 -5.66 -7.29 -3.01
CA VAL A 32 -6.70 -7.81 -2.12
C VAL A 32 -6.37 -9.26 -1.76
N THR A 33 -6.68 -9.65 -0.51
CA THR A 33 -6.53 -11.04 -0.06
C THR A 33 -7.29 -11.99 -0.98
N ASP A 34 -6.64 -13.10 -1.34
CA ASP A 34 -7.18 -14.12 -2.25
C ASP A 34 -7.55 -13.61 -3.66
N MET A 35 -7.18 -12.36 -3.99
CA MET A 35 -7.47 -11.70 -5.27
C MET A 35 -8.96 -11.56 -5.55
N GLU A 36 -9.75 -11.40 -4.50
CA GLU A 36 -11.20 -11.17 -4.56
C GLU A 36 -11.53 -9.82 -5.21
N CYS A 37 -12.52 -9.82 -6.11
CA CYS A 37 -12.93 -8.64 -6.87
C CYS A 37 -13.91 -7.75 -6.08
N PHE A 38 -13.39 -6.98 -5.11
CA PHE A 38 -14.21 -6.13 -4.24
C PHE A 38 -14.47 -4.72 -4.76
N PHE A 39 -13.68 -4.22 -5.71
CA PHE A 39 -13.67 -2.80 -6.06
C PHE A 39 -14.43 -2.45 -7.34
N GLY A 40 -15.02 -3.45 -8.00
CA GLY A 40 -15.82 -3.26 -9.20
C GLY A 40 -15.56 -4.37 -10.21
N VAL A 41 -15.85 -4.08 -11.47
CA VAL A 41 -15.65 -5.02 -12.59
C VAL A 41 -15.03 -4.28 -13.76
N VAL A 42 -14.30 -5.00 -14.61
CA VAL A 42 -13.84 -4.48 -15.90
C VAL A 42 -14.85 -4.89 -16.97
N VAL A 43 -15.34 -3.94 -17.75
CA VAL A 43 -16.25 -4.16 -18.88
C VAL A 43 -15.69 -3.43 -20.09
N ASP A 44 -15.52 -4.14 -21.21
CA ASP A 44 -14.97 -3.60 -22.46
C ASP A 44 -13.63 -2.84 -22.27
N GLY A 45 -12.72 -3.43 -21.49
CA GLY A 45 -11.41 -2.85 -21.20
C GLY A 45 -11.44 -1.62 -20.29
N LYS A 46 -12.58 -1.31 -19.66
CA LYS A 46 -12.73 -0.16 -18.77
C LYS A 46 -13.12 -0.59 -17.38
N MET A 47 -12.48 0.02 -16.38
CA MET A 47 -12.83 -0.22 -15.00
C MET A 47 -14.16 0.47 -14.65
N ALA A 48 -15.16 -0.32 -14.25
CA ALA A 48 -16.42 0.15 -13.68
C ALA A 48 -16.34 0.00 -12.15
N LEU A 49 -15.95 1.08 -11.47
CA LEU A 49 -15.83 1.10 -10.00
C LEU A 49 -17.19 1.04 -9.32
N ASN A 50 -17.28 0.19 -8.29
CA ASN A 50 -18.36 0.27 -7.32
C ASN A 50 -18.00 1.28 -6.20
N ASP A 51 -18.85 1.41 -5.19
CA ASP A 51 -18.62 2.37 -4.11
C ASP A 51 -17.40 2.04 -3.24
N ALA A 52 -17.05 0.75 -3.11
CA ALA A 52 -15.82 0.34 -2.45
C ALA A 52 -14.58 0.75 -3.26
N GLY A 53 -14.61 0.61 -4.59
CA GLY A 53 -13.55 1.08 -5.47
C GLY A 53 -13.35 2.58 -5.43
N LYS A 54 -14.45 3.37 -5.47
CA LYS A 54 -14.39 4.82 -5.29
C LYS A 54 -13.81 5.23 -3.93
N MET A 55 -14.09 4.46 -2.88
CA MET A 55 -13.49 4.65 -1.55
C MET A 55 -11.96 4.48 -1.58
N ILE A 56 -11.44 3.54 -2.38
CA ILE A 56 -9.98 3.41 -2.57
C ILE A 56 -9.39 4.66 -3.23
N GLU A 57 -10.02 5.18 -4.29
CA GLU A 57 -9.57 6.40 -4.97
C GLU A 57 -9.55 7.60 -4.02
N LYS A 58 -10.60 7.75 -3.21
CA LYS A 58 -10.70 8.79 -2.18
C LYS A 58 -9.49 8.74 -1.25
N TRP A 59 -9.20 7.60 -0.63
CA TRP A 59 -8.08 7.50 0.31
C TRP A 59 -6.71 7.68 -0.33
N TYR A 60 -6.58 7.37 -1.62
CA TYR A 60 -5.35 7.65 -2.34
C TYR A 60 -5.13 9.15 -2.51
N ARG A 61 -6.19 9.91 -2.85
CA ARG A 61 -6.12 11.37 -2.98
C ARG A 61 -5.82 12.07 -1.65
N GLU A 62 -6.32 11.53 -0.54
CA GLU A 62 -6.07 12.01 0.83
C GLU A 62 -4.61 11.83 1.29
N LEU A 63 -3.77 11.10 0.54
CA LEU A 63 -2.36 10.95 0.88
C LEU A 63 -1.62 12.29 0.90
N ALA A 64 -1.92 13.21 -0.03
CA ALA A 64 -1.26 14.51 -0.11
C ALA A 64 -1.54 15.37 1.14
N ASP A 65 -2.76 15.30 1.67
CA ASP A 65 -3.14 16.01 2.89
C ASP A 65 -2.53 15.37 4.14
N LYS A 66 -2.42 14.03 4.16
CA LYS A 66 -1.86 13.30 5.29
C LYS A 66 -0.33 13.39 5.37
N PHE A 67 0.33 13.34 4.21
CA PHE A 67 1.78 13.30 4.07
C PHE A 67 2.21 14.41 3.11
N PRO A 68 2.51 15.62 3.62
CA PRO A 68 2.83 16.79 2.79
C PRO A 68 4.05 16.64 1.89
N ASP A 69 4.87 15.61 2.12
CA ASP A 69 6.05 15.26 1.35
C ASP A 69 5.84 14.08 0.40
N ILE A 70 4.61 13.60 0.29
CA ILE A 70 4.18 12.59 -0.68
C ILE A 70 3.28 13.24 -1.70
N GLU A 71 3.62 13.06 -2.97
CA GLU A 71 2.81 13.51 -4.10
C GLU A 71 2.22 12.29 -4.81
N PRO A 72 0.90 12.05 -4.71
CA PRO A 72 0.22 11.02 -5.49
C PRO A 72 0.14 11.46 -6.95
N ILE A 73 0.64 10.64 -7.87
CA ILE A 73 0.66 10.95 -9.31
C ILE A 73 -0.44 10.15 -10.02
N ASP A 74 -0.07 8.99 -10.56
CA ASP A 74 -0.97 8.12 -11.30
C ASP A 74 -1.41 6.96 -10.43
N PHE A 75 -2.61 6.45 -10.70
CA PHE A 75 -3.09 5.24 -10.07
C PHE A 75 -4.17 4.56 -10.92
N VAL A 76 -4.39 3.28 -10.66
CA VAL A 76 -5.57 2.57 -11.13
C VAL A 76 -6.07 1.64 -10.03
N VAL A 77 -7.37 1.72 -9.74
CA VAL A 77 -8.06 0.75 -8.90
C VAL A 77 -8.58 -0.33 -9.82
N MET A 78 -8.08 -1.55 -9.66
CA MET A 78 -8.55 -2.74 -10.37
C MET A 78 -9.53 -3.52 -9.48
N PRO A 79 -10.30 -4.48 -10.00
CA PRO A 79 -11.29 -5.21 -9.21
C PRO A 79 -10.72 -5.79 -7.91
N ASN A 80 -9.48 -6.28 -7.94
CA ASN A 80 -8.85 -7.01 -6.85
C ASN A 80 -7.45 -6.51 -6.43
N HIS A 81 -6.99 -5.38 -6.98
CA HIS A 81 -5.71 -4.80 -6.62
C HIS A 81 -5.66 -3.31 -6.95
N PHE A 82 -4.60 -2.66 -6.53
CA PHE A 82 -4.38 -1.24 -6.69
C PHE A 82 -2.94 -0.98 -7.14
N HIS A 83 -2.77 -0.16 -8.16
CA HIS A 83 -1.48 0.30 -8.64
C HIS A 83 -1.37 1.82 -8.48
N ALA A 84 -0.19 2.30 -8.09
CA ALA A 84 0.05 3.73 -7.91
C ALA A 84 1.49 4.12 -8.18
N ILE A 85 1.69 5.36 -8.62
CA ILE A 85 2.96 6.08 -8.57
C ILE A 85 2.85 7.18 -7.51
N VAL A 86 3.73 7.13 -6.52
CA VAL A 86 3.90 8.21 -5.52
C VAL A 86 5.30 8.78 -5.61
N ILE A 87 5.45 10.10 -5.51
CA ILE A 87 6.75 10.76 -5.40
C ILE A 87 6.97 11.12 -3.93
N ASN A 88 8.08 10.63 -3.37
CA ASN A 88 8.57 11.11 -2.09
C ASN A 88 9.48 12.31 -2.35
N ASN A 89 9.09 13.49 -1.86
CA ASN A 89 9.85 14.72 -2.08
C ASN A 89 11.01 14.91 -1.09
N GLY A 90 11.20 13.99 -0.14
CA GLY A 90 12.32 14.04 0.82
C GLY A 90 12.27 15.26 1.73
N LYS A 91 11.08 15.76 2.03
CA LYS A 91 10.84 16.88 2.95
C LYS A 91 10.06 16.39 4.15
N GLY A 92 10.61 15.41 4.87
CA GLY A 92 9.93 14.82 6.02
C GLY A 92 9.50 15.90 7.03
N ASN A 93 8.26 15.81 7.53
CA ASN A 93 7.87 16.60 8.68
C ASN A 93 8.46 15.93 9.94
N PRO A 94 9.41 16.55 10.67
CA PRO A 94 9.99 15.98 11.89
C PRO A 94 8.95 15.79 13.01
N ASN A 95 7.74 16.35 12.85
CA ASN A 95 6.63 16.26 13.79
C ASN A 95 5.55 15.26 13.40
N ILE A 96 5.81 14.27 12.51
CA ILE A 96 4.93 13.10 12.46
C ILE A 96 5.10 12.35 13.78
N LYS A 97 4.36 12.78 14.81
CA LYS A 97 4.04 11.96 15.97
C LYS A 97 3.53 10.64 15.42
N LEU A 98 4.07 9.51 15.90
CA LEU A 98 3.45 8.21 15.72
C LEU A 98 2.01 8.29 16.27
N VAL A 99 1.05 8.67 15.42
CA VAL A 99 -0.37 8.54 15.74
C VAL A 99 -0.72 7.12 15.30
N GLY A 100 -0.88 6.28 16.32
CA GLY A 100 -0.86 4.84 16.21
C GLY A 100 -1.92 4.27 15.28
N ALA A 101 -1.51 3.22 14.59
CA ALA A 101 -2.36 2.07 14.33
C ALA A 101 -1.65 0.86 14.96
N ASP A 102 -1.50 0.91 16.28
CA ASP A 102 -1.24 -0.29 17.07
C ASP A 102 -2.59 -0.98 17.29
N LEU A 103 -2.98 -1.81 16.33
CA LEU A 103 -4.08 -2.76 16.51
C LEU A 103 -3.47 -4.16 16.72
N CYS A 104 -2.69 -4.27 17.79
CA CYS A 104 -2.38 -5.53 18.44
C CYS A 104 -2.68 -5.37 19.93
N VAL A 105 -3.93 -5.59 20.32
CA VAL A 105 -4.26 -5.89 21.71
C VAL A 105 -3.61 -7.23 22.04
N ARG A 106 -2.46 -7.18 22.73
CA ARG A 106 -1.99 -8.24 23.62
C ARG A 106 -1.41 -7.57 24.87
N PRO A 107 -1.99 -7.77 26.05
CA PRO A 107 -1.34 -7.35 27.28
C PRO A 107 -0.28 -8.39 27.60
N THR A 108 1.01 -8.02 27.55
CA THR A 108 2.00 -8.72 28.38
C THR A 108 3.16 -7.80 28.69
N ASP A 109 3.37 -7.62 29.98
CA ASP A 109 4.37 -6.78 30.61
C ASP A 109 5.80 -7.16 30.19
N ALA A 110 6.60 -6.17 29.79
CA ALA A 110 8.03 -6.13 30.07
C ALA A 110 8.62 -4.76 29.69
N LYS A 111 9.13 -4.08 30.70
CA LYS A 111 9.96 -2.87 30.61
C LYS A 111 11.20 -3.15 29.76
N THR A 112 11.52 -2.26 28.83
CA THR A 112 12.93 -1.91 28.56
C THR A 112 13.01 -0.48 28.05
N GLU A 113 13.23 0.44 28.99
CA GLU A 113 13.76 1.77 28.72
C GLU A 113 15.24 1.59 28.35
N HIS A 114 15.61 1.81 27.09
CA HIS A 114 16.99 2.05 26.73
C HIS A 114 17.15 3.53 26.38
N LEU A 115 17.39 4.32 27.42
CA LEU A 115 17.98 5.65 27.30
C LEU A 115 19.46 5.45 26.94
N VAL A 116 19.87 5.90 25.75
CA VAL A 116 21.30 6.07 25.43
C VAL A 116 21.58 7.58 25.43
N PRO A 117 22.44 8.07 26.34
CA PRO A 117 22.84 9.47 26.37
C PRO A 117 23.97 9.65 25.36
N ASN A 118 23.65 10.20 24.19
CA ASN A 118 24.49 11.04 23.31
C ASN A 118 23.94 10.99 21.87
N GLY A 119 23.14 12.01 21.54
CA GLY A 119 23.36 12.88 20.38
C GLY A 119 23.32 12.38 18.93
N ASP A 120 23.42 11.09 18.65
CA ASP A 120 23.49 10.59 17.27
C ASP A 120 22.22 9.79 16.93
N ILE A 121 21.29 10.47 16.26
CA ILE A 121 20.04 9.89 15.76
C ILE A 121 20.39 8.99 14.57
N LEU A 122 20.61 7.71 14.84
CA LEU A 122 20.86 6.71 13.80
C LEU A 122 19.58 6.46 12.99
N GLY A 123 19.45 7.12 11.85
CA GLY A 123 18.44 6.88 10.83
C GLY A 123 17.65 8.13 10.42
N GLU A 124 18.33 9.16 9.92
CA GLU A 124 17.66 10.33 9.30
C GLU A 124 16.97 9.90 7.99
N HIS A 125 15.73 9.45 8.10
CA HIS A 125 14.85 9.32 6.94
C HIS A 125 14.60 10.72 6.35
N ILE A 126 14.90 10.91 5.07
CA ILE A 126 14.83 12.21 4.39
C ILE A 126 13.35 12.61 4.15
N GLY A 127 12.43 11.65 4.10
CA GLY A 127 10.98 11.86 4.00
C GLY A 127 10.17 10.81 4.76
N SER A 128 8.83 10.94 4.71
CA SER A 128 7.85 9.96 5.16
C SER A 128 8.19 8.60 4.54
N PRO A 129 8.58 7.58 5.33
CA PRO A 129 8.97 6.31 4.77
C PRO A 129 7.81 5.68 3.99
N LEU A 130 8.05 5.16 2.79
CA LEU A 130 6.99 4.62 1.91
C LEU A 130 6.12 3.57 2.62
N HIS A 131 6.74 2.72 3.45
CA HIS A 131 6.01 1.71 4.22
C HIS A 131 4.97 2.31 5.18
N ARG A 132 5.19 3.53 5.71
CA ARG A 132 4.21 4.24 6.57
C ARG A 132 3.05 4.78 5.75
N VAL A 133 3.33 5.29 4.56
CA VAL A 133 2.32 5.79 3.62
C VAL A 133 1.38 4.65 3.22
N VAL A 134 1.95 3.51 2.81
CA VAL A 134 1.17 2.32 2.45
C VAL A 134 0.42 1.75 3.66
N GLN A 135 1.05 1.66 4.83
CA GLN A 135 0.39 1.19 6.05
C GLN A 135 -0.82 2.06 6.41
N TRP A 136 -0.69 3.38 6.32
CA TRP A 136 -1.80 4.30 6.59
C TRP A 136 -2.92 4.11 5.57
N PHE A 137 -2.60 4.06 4.28
CA PHE A 137 -3.57 3.82 3.22
C PHE A 137 -4.35 2.51 3.41
N GLU A 138 -3.65 1.40 3.66
CA GLU A 138 -4.25 0.09 3.93
C GLU A 138 -5.17 0.15 5.16
N THR A 139 -4.76 0.87 6.21
CA THR A 139 -5.54 1.03 7.44
C THR A 139 -6.82 1.82 7.22
N MET A 140 -6.73 2.98 6.57
CA MET A 140 -7.88 3.85 6.35
C MET A 140 -8.90 3.22 5.42
N SER A 141 -8.44 2.65 4.30
CA SER A 141 -9.29 1.92 3.37
C SER A 141 -9.96 0.70 4.01
N THR A 142 -9.23 -0.09 4.82
CA THR A 142 -9.81 -1.22 5.55
C THR A 142 -10.89 -0.78 6.53
N ASN A 143 -10.63 0.28 7.30
CA ASN A 143 -11.59 0.80 8.28
C ASN A 143 -12.88 1.30 7.62
N GLU A 144 -12.76 2.02 6.49
CA GLU A 144 -13.94 2.47 5.74
C GLU A 144 -14.66 1.30 5.07
N TYR A 145 -13.93 0.31 4.54
CA TYR A 145 -14.53 -0.91 4.01
C TYR A 145 -15.33 -1.68 5.05
N ILE A 146 -14.82 -1.81 6.29
CA ILE A 146 -15.55 -2.46 7.40
C ILE A 146 -16.86 -1.72 7.70
N ARG A 147 -16.90 -0.38 7.59
CA ARG A 147 -18.16 0.38 7.70
C ARG A 147 -19.08 0.11 6.52
N GLY A 148 -18.55 0.08 5.30
CA GLY A 148 -19.29 -0.32 4.10
C GLY A 148 -19.96 -1.69 4.22
N VAL A 149 -19.27 -2.66 4.82
CA VAL A 149 -19.83 -3.99 5.11
C VAL A 149 -20.99 -3.93 6.10
N LYS A 150 -20.90 -3.07 7.13
CA LYS A 150 -21.92 -2.96 8.19
C LYS A 150 -23.15 -2.17 7.74
N ASP A 151 -22.91 -1.07 7.02
CA ASP A 151 -23.92 -0.03 6.80
C ASP A 151 -24.45 -0.03 5.35
N HIS A 152 -23.67 -0.55 4.39
CA HIS A 152 -23.97 -0.47 2.96
C HIS A 152 -24.02 -1.85 2.27
N GLY A 153 -23.92 -2.94 3.03
CA GLY A 153 -24.03 -4.31 2.51
C GLY A 153 -22.87 -4.74 1.60
N TRP A 154 -21.69 -4.13 1.72
CA TRP A 154 -20.52 -4.57 0.95
C TRP A 154 -20.13 -6.02 1.28
N PRO A 155 -19.54 -6.77 0.32
CA PRO A 155 -19.09 -8.14 0.55
C PRO A 155 -18.13 -8.23 1.74
N ARG A 156 -18.23 -9.30 2.53
CA ARG A 156 -17.30 -9.53 3.64
C ARG A 156 -16.01 -10.16 3.12
N PHE A 157 -14.86 -9.58 3.47
CA PHE A 157 -13.57 -10.24 3.28
C PHE A 157 -13.24 -11.17 4.46
N ARG A 158 -12.42 -12.19 4.23
CA ARG A 158 -11.97 -13.12 5.28
C ARG A 158 -10.65 -12.63 5.89
N GLY A 159 -10.67 -12.37 7.19
CA GLY A 159 -9.46 -11.97 7.94
C GLY A 159 -9.01 -10.54 7.64
N LYS A 160 -8.37 -10.31 6.49
CA LYS A 160 -7.82 -9.00 6.08
C LYS A 160 -8.26 -8.62 4.68
N LEU A 161 -8.51 -7.32 4.45
CA LEU A 161 -8.83 -6.81 3.12
C LEU A 161 -7.63 -6.95 2.17
N TRP A 162 -6.47 -6.49 2.60
CA TRP A 162 -5.23 -6.49 1.82
C TRP A 162 -4.33 -7.70 2.14
N GLN A 163 -3.59 -8.16 1.13
CA GLN A 163 -2.54 -9.16 1.29
C GLN A 163 -1.43 -8.66 2.21
N ARG A 164 -0.66 -9.62 2.76
CA ARG A 164 0.51 -9.27 3.58
C ARG A 164 1.64 -8.79 2.67
N ASN A 165 2.10 -7.57 2.91
CA ASN A 165 3.09 -6.83 2.11
C ASN A 165 2.52 -6.33 0.78
N TYR A 166 3.23 -5.38 0.20
CA TYR A 166 2.97 -4.78 -1.10
C TYR A 166 4.24 -4.91 -1.97
N TYR A 167 4.08 -4.77 -3.28
CA TYR A 167 5.21 -4.65 -4.20
C TYR A 167 5.59 -3.18 -4.35
N GLU A 168 6.89 -2.88 -4.33
CA GLU A 168 7.42 -1.55 -4.60
C GLU A 168 8.56 -1.60 -5.61
N HIS A 169 8.67 -0.56 -6.43
CA HIS A 169 9.74 -0.38 -7.40
C HIS A 169 10.12 1.10 -7.54
N ILE A 170 11.41 1.42 -7.42
CA ILE A 170 11.89 2.80 -7.59
C ILE A 170 12.03 3.12 -9.07
N ILE A 171 11.43 4.22 -9.48
CA ILE A 171 11.47 4.70 -10.85
C ILE A 171 12.67 5.63 -11.00
N ARG A 172 13.67 5.22 -11.79
CA ARG A 172 14.97 5.92 -11.88
C ARG A 172 15.19 6.73 -13.14
N SER A 173 14.21 6.75 -14.06
CA SER A 173 14.32 7.50 -15.31
C SER A 173 12.95 7.94 -15.81
N GLN A 174 12.94 9.02 -16.59
CA GLN A 174 11.75 9.56 -17.23
C GLN A 174 11.05 8.50 -18.12
N ARG A 175 11.83 7.76 -18.93
CA ARG A 175 11.29 6.67 -19.75
C ARG A 175 10.62 5.58 -18.92
N SER A 176 11.20 5.22 -17.77
CA SER A 176 10.59 4.23 -16.88
C SER A 176 9.30 4.78 -16.26
N PHE A 177 9.27 6.06 -15.93
CA PHE A 177 8.09 6.74 -15.41
C PHE A 177 6.94 6.70 -16.44
N GLU A 178 7.20 7.14 -17.67
CA GLU A 178 6.23 7.13 -18.77
C GLU A 178 5.69 5.73 -19.06
N ASN A 179 6.57 4.71 -19.06
CA ASN A 179 6.15 3.33 -19.27
C ASN A 179 5.23 2.82 -18.15
N ILE A 180 5.51 3.16 -16.89
CA ILE A 180 4.70 2.71 -15.74
C ILE A 180 3.39 3.48 -15.68
N SER A 181 3.41 4.78 -15.95
CA SER A 181 2.21 5.62 -16.09
C SER A 181 1.29 5.07 -17.18
N GLY A 182 1.84 4.77 -18.37
CA GLY A 182 1.10 4.11 -19.45
C GLY A 182 0.64 2.70 -19.08
N TYR A 183 1.41 1.94 -18.31
CA TYR A 183 0.94 0.64 -17.79
C TYR A 183 -0.28 0.80 -16.88
N ILE A 184 -0.27 1.78 -15.97
CA ILE A 184 -1.37 2.08 -15.05
C ILE A 184 -2.63 2.46 -15.84
N GLU A 185 -2.51 3.41 -16.78
CA GLU A 185 -3.63 3.90 -17.57
C GLU A 185 -4.29 2.78 -18.40
N ASN A 186 -3.47 1.93 -19.02
CA ASN A 186 -3.93 0.87 -19.91
C ASN A 186 -4.16 -0.48 -19.19
N ASN A 187 -4.03 -0.53 -17.85
CA ASN A 187 -4.19 -1.79 -17.11
C ASN A 187 -5.61 -2.38 -17.22
N PRO A 188 -6.70 -1.59 -17.16
CA PRO A 188 -8.05 -2.11 -17.35
C PRO A 188 -8.25 -2.80 -18.70
N GLU A 189 -7.63 -2.32 -19.77
CA GLU A 189 -7.70 -2.93 -21.10
C GLU A 189 -7.03 -4.31 -21.15
N LYS A 190 -6.05 -4.53 -20.27
CA LYS A 190 -5.26 -5.75 -20.18
C LYS A 190 -5.72 -6.67 -19.05
N TRP A 191 -6.92 -6.47 -18.52
CA TRP A 191 -7.39 -7.17 -17.33
C TRP A 191 -7.34 -8.69 -17.46
N GLU A 192 -7.78 -9.25 -18.59
CA GLU A 192 -7.81 -10.70 -18.81
C GLU A 192 -6.39 -11.31 -18.95
N ASP A 193 -5.41 -10.49 -19.37
CA ASP A 193 -4.01 -10.87 -19.47
C ASP A 193 -3.20 -10.52 -18.20
N ASP A 194 -3.84 -9.89 -17.21
CA ASP A 194 -3.16 -9.43 -16.01
C ASP A 194 -2.75 -10.61 -15.13
N ARG A 195 -1.52 -10.56 -14.61
CA ARG A 195 -0.97 -11.61 -13.74
C ARG A 195 -1.75 -11.80 -12.43
N PHE A 196 -2.61 -10.85 -12.07
CA PHE A 196 -3.47 -10.85 -10.90
C PHE A 196 -4.91 -11.25 -11.22
N TYR A 197 -5.23 -11.47 -12.49
CA TYR A 197 -6.52 -11.98 -12.93
C TYR A 197 -6.77 -13.37 -12.37
N ARG A 198 -8.00 -13.59 -11.88
CA ARG A 198 -8.51 -14.91 -11.53
C ARG A 198 -9.90 -15.06 -12.17
N PRO A 199 -10.08 -16.04 -13.08
CA PRO A 199 -11.35 -16.29 -13.74
C PRO A 199 -12.40 -16.86 -12.77
#